data_AF-A0A5E4ID82-F1
#
_entry.id   AF-A0A5E4ID82-F1
#
_cell.length_a   1.000
_cell.length_b   1.000
_cell.length_c   1.000
_cell.angle_alpha   90.00
_cell.angle_beta   90.00
_cell.angle_gamma   90.00
#
_symmetry.space_group_name_H-M   'P 1'
#
loop_
_entity.id
_entity.type
_entity.pdbx_description
1 polymer ?
#
loop_
_entity_poly.entity_id
_entity_poly.type
_entity_poly.pdbx_seq_one_letter_code
_entity_poly.pdbx_strand_id
1 'polypeptide(L)'
;MTAEIAILNREAVALASDSAATIATEPISKIFPSANKIFTLSKFCPVGIMIYGNASFMGIPWETIIKIYRNKLSENESSHLGDYAKAFLDFLDNGNPLFPETVQDAHVSETAHAYFNLIKEQIENKVNQKIEDSDMIDKKGIKSIVEEILNNHAEVWDRSNNIPNIPAKFFDEVSTKYKTIINTAFDDTFEKLPLSQKNSALIKKFSVYCLTKLSAALTNEKRSGIVVAGFGKDDVFPAVMSYDLETILNNRLKYREGTTGKIDFKNGAAVIPFAQSEMVSTFMDGIDPKYREIIESYVENVFMEYSKIMVNKLKNYTDMEKTELEKKFVEASQKIVEDLSVKLTKYQRAYHSSPIVDIVAILPKDELAAMAESLVNLTSFKRRVTPESETVGGPIDVAVITKGDGFIWIKRKHYFKAELNPQFRENYYRGCTKYE
;
A
#
# COMPACT_ATOMS: atom_id res chain seq x y z
N MET A 1 -5.47 -9.41 -3.93
CA MET A 1 -5.21 -9.06 -2.51
C MET A 1 -4.23 -10.09 -1.96
N THR A 2 -3.49 -9.74 -0.90
CA THR A 2 -2.45 -10.60 -0.34
C THR A 2 -2.41 -10.42 1.18
N ALA A 3 -1.88 -11.41 1.91
CA ALA A 3 -1.59 -11.32 3.32
C ALA A 3 -0.12 -11.63 3.55
N GLU A 4 0.59 -10.63 4.08
CA GLU A 4 2.01 -10.69 4.34
C GLU A 4 2.31 -10.10 5.71
N ILE A 5 3.36 -10.60 6.35
CA ILE A 5 3.76 -10.10 7.66
C ILE A 5 5.28 -10.19 7.84
N ALA A 6 5.84 -9.21 8.53
CA ALA A 6 7.16 -9.30 9.13
C ALA A 6 7.05 -9.20 10.64
N ILE A 7 7.64 -10.15 11.36
CA ILE A 7 7.75 -10.12 12.81
C ILE A 7 9.24 -10.06 13.15
N LEU A 8 9.62 -9.06 13.93
CA LEU A 8 11.00 -8.81 14.31
C LEU A 8 11.14 -8.90 15.81
N ASN A 9 12.27 -9.45 16.27
CA ASN A 9 12.78 -9.24 17.61
C ASN A 9 14.30 -9.05 17.55
N ARG A 10 14.99 -9.08 18.70
CA ARG A 10 16.44 -8.85 18.74
C ARG A 10 17.27 -9.94 18.03
N GLU A 11 16.72 -11.13 17.84
CA GLU A 11 17.44 -12.25 17.25
C GLU A 11 17.26 -12.36 15.73
N ALA A 12 16.05 -12.05 15.23
CA ALA A 12 15.68 -12.39 13.86
C ALA A 12 14.53 -11.54 13.30
N VAL A 13 14.34 -11.67 11.98
CA VAL A 13 13.08 -11.34 11.29
C VAL A 13 12.45 -12.62 10.77
N ALA A 14 11.20 -12.88 11.12
CA ALA A 14 10.35 -13.86 10.46
C ALA A 14 9.48 -13.16 9.40
N LEU A 15 9.48 -13.69 8.18
CA LEU A 15 8.63 -13.26 7.09
C LEU A 15 7.66 -14.39 6.75
N ALA A 16 6.37 -14.07 6.60
CA ALA A 16 5.39 -15.02 6.11
C ALA A 16 4.45 -14.39 5.09
N SER A 17 4.02 -15.19 4.12
CA SER A 17 3.17 -14.73 3.02
C SER A 17 2.31 -15.83 2.42
N ASP A 18 1.08 -15.49 2.04
CA ASP A 18 0.17 -16.37 1.32
C ASP A 18 0.59 -16.56 -0.15
N SER A 19 0.05 -17.59 -0.81
CA SER A 19 0.45 -17.94 -2.19
C SER A 19 -0.59 -17.58 -3.24
N ALA A 20 -1.69 -16.94 -2.88
CA ALA A 20 -2.72 -16.59 -3.84
C ALA A 20 -2.27 -15.40 -4.71
N ALA A 21 -2.42 -15.56 -6.03
CA ALA A 21 -2.42 -14.47 -6.99
C ALA A 21 -3.72 -14.48 -7.78
N THR A 22 -4.40 -13.34 -7.78
CA THR A 22 -5.62 -13.14 -8.56
C THR A 22 -5.26 -12.53 -9.90
N ILE A 23 -5.61 -13.22 -10.99
CA ILE A 23 -5.58 -12.67 -12.35
C ILE A 23 -7.02 -12.30 -12.69
N ALA A 24 -7.29 -11.00 -12.78
CA ALA A 24 -8.57 -10.49 -13.26
C ALA A 24 -8.38 -10.04 -14.71
N THR A 25 -9.06 -10.72 -15.62
CA THR A 25 -9.27 -10.30 -17.01
C THR A 25 -10.75 -10.31 -17.21
N GLU A 26 -11.41 -9.15 -17.24
CA GLU A 26 -12.87 -9.10 -17.38
C GLU A 26 -13.35 -9.98 -18.55
N PRO A 27 -14.36 -10.85 -18.35
CA PRO A 27 -15.21 -11.02 -17.16
C PRO A 27 -14.71 -12.10 -16.16
N ILE A 28 -13.53 -12.66 -16.35
CA ILE A 28 -13.00 -13.83 -15.64
C ILE A 28 -11.97 -13.40 -14.59
N SER A 29 -12.25 -13.72 -13.33
CA SER A 29 -11.27 -13.70 -12.24
C SER A 29 -10.82 -15.12 -11.93
N LYS A 30 -9.51 -15.37 -11.92
CA LYS A 30 -8.93 -16.66 -11.57
C LYS A 30 -7.85 -16.50 -10.50
N ILE A 31 -7.89 -17.36 -9.49
CA ILE A 31 -6.91 -17.38 -8.40
C ILE A 31 -5.95 -18.55 -8.59
N PHE A 32 -4.66 -18.27 -8.51
CA PHE A 32 -3.58 -19.26 -8.58
C PHE A 32 -2.86 -19.34 -7.23
N PRO A 33 -2.85 -20.50 -6.55
CA PRO A 33 -2.26 -20.66 -5.22
C PRO A 33 -0.75 -20.98 -5.29
N SER A 34 0.00 -20.33 -6.19
CA SER A 34 1.41 -20.65 -6.47
C SER A 34 2.33 -19.44 -6.55
N ALA A 35 1.87 -18.24 -6.24
CA ALA A 35 2.67 -17.03 -6.33
C ALA A 35 3.77 -17.00 -5.27
N ASN A 36 5.02 -16.81 -5.70
CA ASN A 36 6.13 -16.55 -4.78
C ASN A 36 6.14 -15.07 -4.42
N LYS A 37 6.17 -14.77 -3.12
CA LYS A 37 6.15 -13.39 -2.63
C LYS A 37 7.33 -13.07 -1.73
N ILE A 38 8.05 -14.07 -1.24
CA ILE A 38 9.28 -13.91 -0.45
C ILE A 38 10.47 -14.40 -1.30
N PHE A 39 11.57 -13.66 -1.27
CA PHE A 39 12.79 -13.95 -2.00
C PHE A 39 14.02 -13.63 -1.15
N THR A 40 15.08 -14.39 -1.35
CA THR A 40 16.44 -14.01 -0.89
C THR A 40 16.90 -12.82 -1.73
N LEU A 41 17.16 -11.65 -1.14
CA LEU A 41 17.70 -10.50 -1.87
C LEU A 41 19.20 -10.68 -2.14
N SER A 42 19.94 -11.11 -1.12
CA SER A 42 21.34 -11.56 -1.23
C SER A 42 21.44 -13.06 -0.94
N LYS A 43 22.41 -13.74 -1.56
CA LYS A 43 22.78 -15.12 -1.19
C LYS A 43 23.87 -15.16 -0.11
N PHE A 44 24.52 -14.04 0.15
CA PHE A 44 25.71 -13.94 1.01
C PHE A 44 25.43 -13.11 2.26
N CYS A 45 24.52 -12.15 2.16
CA CYS A 45 24.17 -11.25 3.24
C CYS A 45 22.81 -11.64 3.85
N PRO A 46 22.58 -11.38 5.16
CA PRO A 46 21.34 -11.69 5.85
C PRO A 46 20.21 -10.72 5.46
N VAL A 47 19.80 -10.75 4.18
CA VAL A 47 18.81 -9.83 3.61
C VAL A 47 17.82 -10.57 2.70
N GLY A 48 16.54 -10.43 3.03
CA GLY A 48 15.40 -10.89 2.25
C GLY A 48 14.62 -9.74 1.65
N ILE A 49 13.80 -10.05 0.65
CA ILE A 49 12.82 -9.13 0.08
C ILE A 49 11.48 -9.84 -0.08
N MET A 50 10.40 -9.17 0.28
CA MET A 50 9.03 -9.62 0.10
C MET A 50 8.28 -8.63 -0.80
N ILE A 51 7.32 -9.11 -1.58
CA ILE A 51 6.48 -8.28 -2.46
C ILE A 51 5.01 -8.44 -2.08
N TYR A 52 4.21 -7.38 -2.24
CA TYR A 52 2.77 -7.41 -2.08
C TYR A 52 2.09 -6.55 -3.17
N GLY A 53 0.77 -6.70 -3.33
CA GLY A 53 0.05 -6.01 -4.41
C GLY A 53 0.29 -6.65 -5.79
N ASN A 54 0.65 -5.86 -6.80
CA ASN A 54 0.87 -6.37 -8.15
C ASN A 54 2.17 -7.22 -8.23
N ALA A 55 2.06 -8.45 -8.76
CA ALA A 55 3.17 -9.39 -8.92
C ALA A 55 4.15 -9.02 -10.05
N SER A 56 3.78 -8.05 -10.88
CA SER A 56 4.60 -7.50 -11.96
C SER A 56 4.76 -5.99 -11.79
N PHE A 57 5.90 -5.48 -12.25
CA PHE A 57 6.19 -4.06 -12.29
C PHE A 57 6.55 -3.67 -13.73
N MET A 58 5.75 -2.79 -14.32
CA MET A 58 5.86 -2.37 -15.73
C MET A 58 5.95 -3.54 -16.72
N GLY A 59 5.15 -4.59 -16.49
CA GLY A 59 5.10 -5.79 -17.33
C GLY A 59 6.17 -6.84 -17.03
N ILE A 60 7.09 -6.59 -16.09
CA ILE A 60 8.15 -7.53 -15.72
C ILE A 60 7.81 -8.18 -14.37
N PRO A 61 7.85 -9.52 -14.23
CA PRO A 61 7.64 -10.17 -12.95
C PRO A 61 8.69 -9.75 -11.91
N TRP A 62 8.25 -9.48 -10.67
CA TRP A 62 9.15 -9.08 -9.58
C TRP A 62 10.26 -10.10 -9.32
N GLU A 63 9.95 -11.40 -9.41
CA GLU A 63 10.94 -12.46 -9.27
C GLU A 63 12.11 -12.29 -10.26
N THR A 64 11.83 -11.84 -11.48
CA THR A 64 12.85 -11.58 -12.50
C THR A 64 13.71 -10.39 -12.12
N ILE A 65 13.08 -9.26 -11.77
CA ILE A 65 13.77 -8.03 -11.35
C ILE A 65 14.71 -8.31 -10.16
N ILE A 66 14.19 -8.99 -9.13
CA ILE A 66 14.93 -9.32 -7.91
C ILE A 66 16.11 -10.23 -8.23
N LYS A 67 15.94 -11.24 -9.10
CA LYS A 67 17.04 -12.14 -9.48
C LYS A 67 18.13 -11.43 -10.28
N ILE A 68 17.77 -10.52 -11.19
CA ILE A 68 18.73 -9.70 -11.93
C ILE A 68 19.50 -8.80 -10.97
N TYR A 69 18.81 -8.10 -10.06
CA TYR A 69 19.45 -7.28 -9.05
C TYR A 69 20.37 -8.10 -8.15
N ARG A 70 19.93 -9.25 -7.65
CA ARG A 70 20.74 -10.14 -6.79
C ARG A 70 22.04 -10.55 -7.46
N ASN A 71 22.03 -10.80 -8.77
CA ASN A 71 23.26 -11.11 -9.51
C ASN A 71 24.19 -9.89 -9.61
N LYS A 72 23.63 -8.67 -9.76
CA LYS A 72 24.39 -7.42 -9.72
C LYS A 72 24.96 -7.12 -8.33
N LEU A 73 24.17 -7.37 -7.29
CA LEU A 73 24.59 -7.22 -5.89
C LEU A 73 25.76 -8.15 -5.57
N SER A 74 25.73 -9.39 -6.06
CA SER A 74 26.79 -10.38 -5.85
C SER A 74 27.15 -10.52 -4.36
N GLU A 75 28.42 -10.31 -4.01
CA GLU A 75 28.95 -10.41 -2.64
C GLU A 75 29.03 -9.03 -1.95
N ASN A 76 28.49 -7.97 -2.58
CA ASN A 76 28.59 -6.62 -2.02
C ASN A 76 27.76 -6.50 -0.74
N GLU A 77 28.42 -6.03 0.32
CA GLU A 77 27.80 -5.73 1.59
C GLU A 77 27.46 -4.24 1.71
N SER A 78 26.38 -3.92 2.41
CA SER A 78 26.08 -2.56 2.85
C SER A 78 26.06 -2.47 4.38
N SER A 79 26.38 -1.29 4.91
CA SER A 79 26.51 -1.03 6.35
C SER A 79 25.20 -1.25 7.09
N HIS A 80 24.11 -0.68 6.59
CA HIS A 80 22.79 -0.78 7.20
C HIS A 80 21.76 -1.39 6.24
N LEU A 81 20.69 -1.98 6.78
CA LEU A 81 19.61 -2.52 5.95
C LEU A 81 18.99 -1.47 5.01
N GLY A 82 18.89 -0.22 5.48
CA GLY A 82 18.40 0.89 4.68
C GLY A 82 19.23 1.14 3.42
N ASP A 83 20.53 0.83 3.46
CA ASP A 83 21.42 0.99 2.31
C ASP A 83 21.14 -0.08 1.24
N TYR A 84 20.81 -1.32 1.64
CA TYR A 84 20.35 -2.35 0.69
C TYR A 84 19.04 -1.96 0.02
N ALA A 85 18.10 -1.44 0.81
CA ALA A 85 16.82 -0.96 0.30
C ALA A 85 17.01 0.19 -0.70
N LYS A 86 17.83 1.18 -0.34
CA LYS A 86 18.18 2.30 -1.21
C LYS A 86 18.88 1.83 -2.49
N ALA A 87 19.87 0.94 -2.38
CA ALA A 87 20.57 0.40 -3.55
C ALA A 87 19.63 -0.37 -4.50
N PHE A 88 18.61 -1.04 -3.97
CA PHE A 88 17.57 -1.68 -4.79
C PHE A 88 16.69 -0.66 -5.51
N LEU A 89 16.26 0.41 -4.83
CA LEU A 89 15.50 1.51 -5.45
C LEU A 89 16.34 2.23 -6.52
N ASP A 90 17.60 2.55 -6.22
CA ASP A 90 18.54 3.17 -7.14
C ASP A 90 18.82 2.30 -8.36
N PHE A 91 18.75 0.96 -8.23
CA PHE A 91 18.83 0.05 -9.35
C PHE A 91 17.61 0.14 -10.28
N LEU A 92 16.41 0.36 -9.75
CA LEU A 92 15.20 0.55 -10.57
C LEU A 92 15.17 1.95 -11.19
N ASP A 93 15.72 2.94 -10.48
CA ASP A 93 15.83 4.32 -10.92
C ASP A 93 16.94 4.50 -11.99
N ASN A 94 17.09 5.72 -12.51
CA ASN A 94 18.23 6.16 -13.33
C ASN A 94 18.44 5.40 -14.66
N GLY A 95 17.34 5.05 -15.35
CA GLY A 95 17.40 4.59 -16.75
C GLY A 95 17.84 3.13 -16.89
N ASN A 96 17.42 2.28 -15.96
CA ASN A 96 17.63 0.85 -16.03
C ASN A 96 17.11 0.27 -17.37
N PRO A 97 17.93 -0.47 -18.15
CA PRO A 97 17.54 -1.04 -19.44
C PRO A 97 16.33 -1.98 -19.40
N LEU A 98 15.94 -2.45 -18.20
CA LEU A 98 14.69 -3.21 -18.01
C LEU A 98 13.44 -2.39 -18.39
N PHE A 99 13.50 -1.07 -18.32
CA PHE A 99 12.36 -0.18 -18.55
C PHE A 99 12.64 0.79 -19.70
N PRO A 100 12.72 0.29 -20.96
CA PRO A 100 12.99 1.14 -22.11
C PRO A 100 11.89 2.19 -22.31
N GLU A 101 12.23 3.27 -23.00
CA GLU A 101 11.33 4.42 -23.20
C GLU A 101 9.96 4.01 -23.75
N THR A 102 9.92 3.06 -24.70
CA THR A 102 8.66 2.55 -25.26
C THR A 102 7.71 1.94 -24.22
N VAL A 103 8.25 1.31 -23.17
CA VAL A 103 7.45 0.74 -22.07
C VAL A 103 6.96 1.86 -21.16
N GLN A 104 7.79 2.88 -20.89
CA GLN A 104 7.38 4.05 -20.11
C GLN A 104 6.28 4.84 -20.85
N ASP A 105 6.42 5.04 -22.17
CA ASP A 105 5.43 5.71 -23.02
C ASP A 105 4.07 5.00 -22.99
N ALA A 106 4.07 3.66 -23.07
CA ALA A 106 2.86 2.85 -22.98
C ALA A 106 2.19 3.01 -21.60
N HIS A 107 2.96 3.02 -20.51
CA HIS A 107 2.43 3.26 -19.16
C HIS A 107 1.89 4.67 -18.95
N VAL A 108 2.52 5.68 -19.58
CA VAL A 108 2.01 7.06 -19.57
C VAL A 108 0.66 7.11 -20.27
N SER A 109 0.55 6.49 -21.45
CA SER A 109 -0.71 6.39 -22.18
C SER A 109 -1.78 5.71 -21.35
N GLU A 110 -1.49 4.54 -20.77
CA GLU A 110 -2.43 3.79 -19.93
C GLU A 110 -2.90 4.60 -18.71
N THR A 111 -1.98 5.26 -18.02
CA THR A 111 -2.29 6.09 -16.85
C THR A 111 -3.14 7.30 -17.23
N ALA A 112 -2.82 7.96 -18.35
CA ALA A 112 -3.61 9.08 -18.86
C ALA A 112 -5.04 8.65 -19.21
N HIS A 113 -5.20 7.57 -19.97
CA HIS A 113 -6.53 7.01 -20.30
C HIS A 113 -7.31 6.62 -19.06
N ALA A 114 -6.69 5.91 -18.11
CA ALA A 114 -7.35 5.51 -16.86
C ALA A 114 -7.85 6.74 -16.08
N TYR A 115 -7.03 7.78 -15.96
CA TYR A 115 -7.41 9.00 -15.26
C TYR A 115 -8.49 9.80 -16.00
N PHE A 116 -8.43 9.87 -17.33
CA PHE A 116 -9.47 10.52 -18.12
C PHE A 116 -10.79 9.77 -18.08
N ASN A 117 -10.76 8.43 -18.13
CA ASN A 117 -11.95 7.61 -17.98
C ASN A 117 -12.57 7.78 -16.59
N LEU A 118 -11.76 7.87 -15.52
CA LEU A 118 -12.27 8.18 -14.18
C LEU A 118 -13.04 9.51 -14.15
N ILE A 119 -12.49 10.57 -14.72
CA ILE A 119 -13.18 11.87 -14.78
C ILE A 119 -14.46 11.77 -15.62
N LYS A 120 -14.39 11.10 -16.78
CA LYS A 120 -15.54 10.89 -17.66
C LYS A 120 -16.66 10.14 -16.97
N GLU A 121 -16.36 9.04 -16.29
CA GLU A 121 -17.32 8.23 -15.55
C GLU A 121 -17.97 9.03 -14.41
N GLN A 122 -17.19 9.83 -13.67
CA GLN A 122 -17.74 10.73 -12.65
C GLN A 122 -18.70 11.77 -13.24
N ILE A 123 -18.40 12.32 -14.41
CA ILE A 123 -19.29 13.24 -15.13
C ILE A 123 -20.57 12.51 -15.55
N GLU A 124 -20.44 11.35 -16.19
CA GLU A 124 -21.58 10.56 -16.69
C GLU A 124 -22.50 10.12 -15.54
N ASN A 125 -21.95 9.59 -14.44
CA ASN A 125 -22.73 9.19 -13.27
C ASN A 125 -23.50 10.36 -12.66
N LYS A 126 -22.87 11.54 -12.53
CA LYS A 126 -23.51 12.72 -11.95
C LYS A 126 -24.53 13.36 -12.88
N VAL A 127 -24.32 13.26 -14.19
CA VAL A 127 -25.31 13.66 -15.20
C VAL A 127 -26.53 12.75 -15.13
N ASN A 128 -26.32 11.43 -15.09
CA ASN A 128 -27.41 10.45 -14.99
C ASN A 128 -28.23 10.65 -13.72
N GLN A 129 -27.58 10.86 -12.57
CA GLN A 129 -28.26 11.17 -11.31
C GLN A 129 -29.16 12.41 -11.41
N LYS A 130 -28.70 13.50 -12.03
CA LYS A 130 -29.54 14.70 -12.21
C LYS A 130 -30.69 14.48 -13.18
N ILE A 131 -30.52 13.66 -14.21
CA ILE A 131 -31.59 13.32 -15.15
C ILE A 131 -32.70 12.55 -14.42
N GLU A 132 -32.33 11.61 -13.55
CA GLU A 132 -33.28 10.88 -12.71
C GLU A 132 -34.04 11.80 -11.74
N ASP A 133 -33.36 12.82 -11.18
CA ASP A 133 -33.96 13.74 -10.21
C ASP A 133 -34.83 14.85 -10.83
N SER A 134 -34.59 15.24 -12.09
CA SER A 134 -35.16 16.48 -12.65
C SER A 134 -35.58 16.42 -14.13
N ASP A 135 -35.70 15.22 -14.71
CA ASP A 135 -36.16 14.86 -16.06
C ASP A 135 -35.39 15.48 -17.25
N MET A 136 -34.74 16.64 -17.12
CA MET A 136 -33.90 17.25 -18.17
C MET A 136 -32.71 18.04 -17.61
N ILE A 137 -31.54 17.83 -18.20
CA ILE A 137 -30.33 18.64 -17.98
C ILE A 137 -29.94 19.39 -19.25
N ASP A 138 -29.75 20.71 -19.14
CA ASP A 138 -29.29 21.53 -20.25
C ASP A 138 -27.75 21.61 -20.31
N LYS A 139 -27.22 22.25 -21.36
CA LYS A 139 -25.77 22.44 -21.53
C LYS A 139 -25.12 23.22 -20.37
N LYS A 140 -25.86 24.10 -19.69
CA LYS A 140 -25.34 24.85 -18.53
C LYS A 140 -25.22 23.94 -17.31
N GLY A 141 -26.19 23.05 -17.10
CA GLY A 141 -26.17 22.04 -16.05
C GLY A 141 -24.97 21.09 -16.20
N ILE A 142 -24.70 20.61 -17.42
CA ILE A 142 -23.53 19.78 -17.70
C ILE A 142 -22.23 20.55 -17.39
N LYS A 143 -22.13 21.81 -17.82
CA LYS A 143 -20.95 22.65 -17.56
C LYS A 143 -20.70 22.82 -16.05
N SER A 144 -21.76 23.03 -15.27
CA SER A 144 -21.67 23.15 -13.80
C SER A 144 -21.20 21.84 -13.15
N ILE A 145 -21.68 20.68 -13.61
CA ILE A 145 -21.20 19.37 -13.13
C ILE A 145 -19.71 19.21 -13.41
N VAL A 146 -19.27 19.53 -14.63
CA VAL A 146 -17.85 19.45 -14.99
C VAL A 146 -17.01 20.36 -14.10
N GLU A 147 -17.43 21.61 -13.89
CA GLU A 147 -16.72 22.54 -13.01
C GLU A 147 -16.64 22.04 -11.56
N GLU A 148 -17.73 21.47 -11.03
CA GLU A 148 -17.76 20.86 -9.70
C GLU A 148 -16.76 19.70 -9.57
N ILE A 149 -16.77 18.76 -10.53
CA ILE A 149 -15.84 17.62 -10.52
C ILE A 149 -14.40 18.10 -10.61
N LEU A 150 -14.11 19.07 -11.49
CA LEU A 150 -12.75 19.59 -11.63
C LEU A 150 -12.28 20.35 -10.39
N ASN A 151 -13.17 21.03 -9.67
CA ASN A 151 -12.83 21.64 -8.38
C ASN A 151 -12.49 20.58 -7.33
N ASN A 152 -13.24 19.47 -7.27
CA ASN A 152 -12.94 18.36 -6.36
C ASN A 152 -11.56 17.75 -6.68
N HIS A 153 -11.24 17.54 -7.95
CA HIS A 153 -9.91 17.07 -8.35
C HIS A 153 -8.82 18.11 -8.06
N ALA A 154 -9.09 19.40 -8.20
CA ALA A 154 -8.14 20.45 -7.81
C ALA A 154 -7.78 20.34 -6.32
N GLU A 155 -8.77 20.21 -5.44
CA GLU A 155 -8.55 20.05 -4.00
C GLU A 155 -7.72 18.80 -3.67
N VAL A 156 -7.98 17.68 -4.36
CA VAL A 156 -7.19 16.45 -4.22
C VAL A 156 -5.72 16.71 -4.58
N TRP A 157 -5.46 17.40 -5.70
CA TRP A 157 -4.10 17.66 -6.16
C TRP A 157 -3.39 18.75 -5.36
N ASP A 158 -4.11 19.65 -4.72
CA ASP A 158 -3.55 20.66 -3.81
C ASP A 158 -3.08 20.02 -2.49
N ARG A 159 -3.75 18.97 -2.03
CA ARG A 159 -3.37 18.19 -0.84
C ARG A 159 -2.35 17.08 -1.12
N SER A 160 -1.98 16.88 -2.38
CA SER A 160 -1.09 15.79 -2.79
C SER A 160 0.39 16.14 -2.61
N ASN A 161 1.21 15.13 -2.34
CA ASN A 161 2.63 15.28 -2.11
C ASN A 161 3.42 15.14 -3.42
N ASN A 162 4.54 15.84 -3.50
CA ASN A 162 5.53 15.57 -4.55
C ASN A 162 6.20 14.22 -4.30
N ILE A 163 6.68 13.60 -5.38
CA ILE A 163 7.43 12.34 -5.29
C ILE A 163 8.80 12.61 -4.63
N PRO A 164 9.24 11.78 -3.68
CA PRO A 164 10.58 11.89 -3.10
C PRO A 164 11.67 11.91 -4.18
N ASN A 165 12.71 12.73 -3.98
CA ASN A 165 13.90 12.80 -4.83
C ASN A 165 13.69 13.26 -6.29
N ILE A 166 12.53 13.84 -6.64
CA ILE A 166 12.27 14.34 -7.99
C ILE A 166 12.75 15.80 -8.19
N PRO A 167 13.32 16.17 -9.36
CA PRO A 167 13.78 17.53 -9.64
C PRO A 167 12.62 18.53 -9.68
N ALA A 168 12.88 19.78 -9.30
CA ALA A 168 11.85 20.85 -9.31
C ALA A 168 11.18 21.06 -10.67
N LYS A 169 11.88 20.79 -11.78
CA LYS A 169 11.39 20.93 -13.16
C LYS A 169 10.74 19.68 -13.73
N PHE A 170 10.63 18.60 -12.96
CA PHE A 170 10.15 17.32 -13.48
C PHE A 170 8.74 17.38 -14.04
N PHE A 171 7.85 18.17 -13.43
CA PHE A 171 6.51 18.39 -13.95
C PHE A 171 6.55 18.96 -15.38
N ASP A 172 7.37 19.98 -15.61
CA ASP A 172 7.50 20.63 -16.91
C ASP A 172 8.16 19.71 -17.94
N GLU A 173 9.15 18.93 -17.53
CA GLU A 173 9.83 17.93 -18.37
C GLU A 173 8.85 16.83 -18.82
N VAL A 174 8.09 16.26 -17.89
CA VAL A 174 7.07 15.24 -18.18
C VAL A 174 5.96 15.82 -19.06
N SER A 175 5.45 17.00 -18.71
CA SER A 175 4.41 17.69 -19.48
C SER A 175 4.84 17.94 -20.93
N THR A 176 6.10 18.35 -21.13
CA THR A 176 6.65 18.61 -22.48
C THR A 176 6.87 17.30 -23.24
N LYS A 177 7.55 16.33 -22.62
CA LYS A 177 7.91 15.05 -23.25
C LYS A 177 6.69 14.26 -23.68
N TYR A 178 5.68 14.18 -22.81
CA TYR A 178 4.51 13.33 -23.02
C TYR A 178 3.30 14.08 -23.58
N LYS A 179 3.48 15.34 -23.99
CA LYS A 179 2.39 16.20 -24.51
C LYS A 179 1.56 15.50 -25.58
N THR A 180 2.21 14.87 -26.55
CA THR A 180 1.52 14.20 -27.66
C THR A 180 0.70 13.02 -27.16
N ILE A 181 1.29 12.15 -26.32
CA ILE A 181 0.61 10.98 -25.75
C ILE A 181 -0.62 11.40 -24.93
N ILE A 182 -0.45 12.42 -24.08
CA ILE A 182 -1.54 12.94 -23.23
C ILE A 182 -2.64 13.58 -24.07
N ASN A 183 -2.29 14.30 -25.14
CA ASN A 183 -3.29 14.88 -26.04
C ASN A 183 -4.08 13.81 -26.77
N THR A 184 -3.40 12.81 -27.34
CA THR A 184 -4.07 11.69 -28.01
C THR A 184 -5.01 10.96 -27.07
N ALA A 185 -4.54 10.61 -25.87
CA ALA A 185 -5.38 9.95 -24.86
C ALA A 185 -6.60 10.81 -24.45
N PHE A 186 -6.43 12.13 -24.37
CA PHE A 186 -7.53 13.04 -24.05
C PHE A 186 -8.58 13.06 -25.18
N ASP A 187 -8.12 13.18 -26.42
CA ASP A 187 -8.98 13.26 -27.59
C ASP A 187 -9.76 11.94 -27.75
N ASP A 188 -9.11 10.80 -27.56
CA ASP A 188 -9.72 9.46 -27.59
C ASP A 188 -10.81 9.28 -26.51
N THR A 189 -10.62 9.83 -25.30
CA THR A 189 -11.59 9.68 -24.20
C THR A 189 -12.78 10.64 -24.31
N PHE A 190 -12.52 11.92 -24.63
CA PHE A 190 -13.50 13.01 -24.50
C PHE A 190 -14.12 13.49 -25.83
N GLU A 191 -13.86 12.83 -26.96
CA GLU A 191 -14.31 13.24 -28.31
C GLU A 191 -15.77 13.75 -28.38
N LYS A 192 -16.70 13.13 -27.62
CA LYS A 192 -18.13 13.44 -27.65
C LYS A 192 -18.60 14.44 -26.59
N LEU A 193 -17.74 14.84 -25.65
CA LEU A 193 -18.09 15.71 -24.52
C LEU A 193 -17.71 17.17 -24.83
N PRO A 194 -18.67 18.12 -24.81
CA PRO A 194 -18.38 19.53 -25.10
C PRO A 194 -17.67 20.20 -23.91
N LEU A 195 -16.35 20.07 -23.85
CA LEU A 195 -15.50 20.70 -22.83
C LEU A 195 -15.00 22.07 -23.28
N SER A 196 -14.95 23.03 -22.34
CA SER A 196 -14.30 24.31 -22.60
C SER A 196 -12.78 24.14 -22.74
N GLN A 197 -12.11 25.07 -23.42
CA GLN A 197 -10.65 25.06 -23.53
C GLN A 197 -9.96 25.11 -22.16
N LYS A 198 -10.53 25.88 -21.22
CA LYS A 198 -10.07 25.96 -19.82
C LYS A 198 -10.14 24.59 -19.13
N ASN A 199 -11.28 23.91 -19.23
CA ASN A 199 -11.50 22.60 -18.58
C ASN A 199 -10.60 21.52 -19.21
N SER A 200 -10.45 21.54 -20.54
CA SER A 200 -9.57 20.62 -21.25
C SER A 200 -8.11 20.77 -20.81
N ALA A 201 -7.63 22.00 -20.68
CA ALA A 201 -6.28 22.28 -20.18
C ALA A 201 -6.10 21.81 -18.73
N LEU A 202 -7.13 21.98 -17.89
CA LEU A 202 -7.10 21.56 -16.49
C LEU A 202 -7.07 20.03 -16.34
N ILE A 203 -7.88 19.31 -17.11
CA ILE A 203 -7.90 17.83 -17.14
C ILE A 203 -6.53 17.28 -17.56
N LYS A 204 -5.94 17.82 -18.65
CA LYS A 204 -4.59 17.44 -19.10
C LYS A 204 -3.52 17.78 -18.06
N LYS A 205 -3.66 18.88 -17.34
CA LYS A 205 -2.77 19.24 -16.23
C LYS A 205 -2.88 18.22 -15.09
N PHE A 206 -4.09 17.81 -14.75
CA PHE A 206 -4.33 16.81 -13.71
C PHE A 206 -3.80 15.42 -14.08
N SER A 207 -3.84 15.00 -15.35
CA SER A 207 -3.18 13.75 -15.76
C SER A 207 -1.67 13.81 -15.58
N VAL A 208 -1.03 14.96 -15.81
CA VAL A 208 0.39 15.15 -15.47
C VAL A 208 0.59 15.06 -13.95
N TYR A 209 -0.29 15.63 -13.12
CA TYR A 209 -0.21 15.42 -11.67
C TYR A 209 -0.36 13.97 -11.26
N CYS A 210 -1.22 13.19 -11.91
CA CYS A 210 -1.32 11.75 -11.67
C CYS A 210 0.02 11.04 -11.94
N LEU A 211 0.77 11.50 -12.94
CA LEU A 211 2.10 10.97 -13.26
C LEU A 211 3.19 11.46 -12.29
N THR A 212 3.11 12.70 -11.80
CA THR A 212 4.23 13.37 -11.08
C THR A 212 4.00 13.61 -9.59
N LYS A 213 2.82 13.29 -9.05
CA LYS A 213 2.48 13.47 -7.63
C LYS A 213 1.93 12.18 -7.00
N LEU A 214 1.98 12.13 -5.68
CA LEU A 214 1.43 11.06 -4.85
C LEU A 214 0.16 11.55 -4.17
N SER A 215 -0.98 10.96 -4.56
CA SER A 215 -2.26 11.20 -3.90
C SER A 215 -2.59 10.07 -2.94
N ALA A 216 -3.15 10.41 -1.77
CA ALA A 216 -3.75 9.44 -0.87
C ALA A 216 -5.21 9.11 -1.27
N ALA A 217 -5.89 10.04 -1.95
CA ALA A 217 -7.27 9.86 -2.39
C ALA A 217 -7.38 9.11 -3.74
N LEU A 218 -6.38 9.26 -4.60
CA LEU A 218 -6.30 8.62 -5.91
C LEU A 218 -5.12 7.65 -5.93
N THR A 219 -5.26 6.53 -5.23
CA THR A 219 -4.22 5.50 -5.20
C THR A 219 -4.29 4.64 -6.45
N ASN A 220 -3.13 4.35 -7.03
CA ASN A 220 -3.05 3.43 -8.16
C ASN A 220 -3.25 2.00 -7.66
N GLU A 221 -4.38 1.37 -8.04
CA GLU A 221 -4.69 -0.01 -7.66
C GLU A 221 -3.67 -1.03 -8.20
N LYS A 222 -2.92 -0.67 -9.24
CA LYS A 222 -1.87 -1.52 -9.84
C LYS A 222 -0.50 -1.40 -9.14
N ARG A 223 -0.42 -0.71 -8.00
CA ARG A 223 0.84 -0.55 -7.25
C ARG A 223 1.42 -1.89 -6.79
N SER A 224 2.74 -1.93 -6.69
CA SER A 224 3.48 -3.03 -6.09
C SER A 224 4.16 -2.55 -4.82
N GLY A 225 4.02 -3.30 -3.75
CA GLY A 225 4.78 -3.12 -2.54
C GLY A 225 6.02 -3.98 -2.53
N ILE A 226 7.12 -3.45 -1.99
CA ILE A 226 8.30 -4.23 -1.63
C ILE A 226 8.64 -4.02 -0.15
N VAL A 227 9.19 -5.06 0.47
CA VAL A 227 9.62 -5.06 1.86
C VAL A 227 11.00 -5.67 1.93
N VAL A 228 12.01 -4.89 2.26
CA VAL A 228 13.40 -5.35 2.47
C VAL A 228 13.60 -5.56 3.96
N ALA A 229 14.05 -6.76 4.34
CA ALA A 229 14.12 -7.19 5.73
C ALA A 229 15.44 -7.90 6.03
N GLY A 230 15.97 -7.71 7.24
CA GLY A 230 17.18 -8.39 7.69
C GLY A 230 18.16 -7.46 8.39
N PHE A 231 19.45 -7.63 8.09
CA PHE A 231 20.55 -6.92 8.75
C PHE A 231 21.52 -6.31 7.74
N GLY A 232 21.97 -5.09 8.01
CA GLY A 232 23.23 -4.59 7.50
C GLY A 232 24.44 -5.17 8.23
N LYS A 233 25.63 -4.97 7.66
CA LYS A 233 26.90 -5.39 8.27
C LYS A 233 27.06 -4.84 9.70
N ASP A 234 26.79 -3.55 9.86
CA ASP A 234 26.99 -2.80 11.10
C ASP A 234 25.73 -2.81 12.00
N ASP A 235 24.61 -3.36 11.51
CA ASP A 235 23.38 -3.48 12.28
C ASP A 235 23.49 -4.60 13.32
N VAL A 236 23.38 -4.25 14.61
CA VAL A 236 23.32 -5.24 15.70
C VAL A 236 21.99 -6.00 15.70
N PHE A 237 20.90 -5.31 15.39
CA PHE A 237 19.53 -5.80 15.43
C PHE A 237 18.86 -5.65 14.06
N PRO A 238 17.81 -6.44 13.77
CA PRO A 238 17.21 -6.39 12.46
C PRO A 238 16.36 -5.15 12.23
N ALA A 239 16.08 -4.90 10.95
CA ALA A 239 15.11 -3.92 10.52
C ALA A 239 14.25 -4.44 9.35
N VAL A 240 13.25 -3.65 8.99
CA VAL A 240 12.39 -3.79 7.82
C VAL A 240 12.16 -2.41 7.23
N MET A 241 12.31 -2.30 5.91
CA MET A 241 12.02 -1.10 5.11
C MET A 241 10.98 -1.48 4.05
N SER A 242 9.88 -0.74 3.95
CA SER A 242 8.87 -0.99 2.91
C SER A 242 8.64 0.22 2.02
N TYR A 243 8.25 -0.04 0.78
CA TYR A 243 7.99 0.97 -0.24
C TYR A 243 6.83 0.53 -1.12
N ASP A 244 5.95 1.46 -1.46
CA ASP A 244 4.94 1.27 -2.51
C ASP A 244 5.43 1.93 -3.80
N LEU A 245 5.57 1.14 -4.85
CA LEU A 245 6.04 1.55 -6.17
C LEU A 245 4.87 1.63 -7.14
N GLU A 246 4.79 2.73 -7.88
CA GLU A 246 3.71 2.96 -8.85
C GLU A 246 4.21 2.76 -10.29
N THR A 247 5.31 3.41 -10.69
CA THR A 247 5.84 3.32 -12.07
C THR A 247 7.26 3.90 -12.18
N ILE A 248 7.90 3.76 -13.34
CA ILE A 248 9.09 4.54 -13.74
C ILE A 248 8.66 5.46 -14.88
N LEU A 249 8.95 6.76 -14.71
CA LEU A 249 8.58 7.80 -15.64
C LEU A 249 9.78 8.70 -15.91
N ASN A 250 10.09 8.91 -17.19
CA ASN A 250 11.26 9.68 -17.60
C ASN A 250 12.53 9.22 -16.84
N ASN A 251 12.71 7.89 -16.76
CA ASN A 251 13.79 7.24 -16.02
C ASN A 251 13.83 7.52 -14.51
N ARG A 252 12.73 8.04 -13.94
CA ARG A 252 12.58 8.30 -12.51
C ARG A 252 11.58 7.35 -11.86
N LEU A 253 12.01 6.63 -10.83
CA LEU A 253 11.12 5.77 -10.05
C LEU A 253 10.13 6.61 -9.22
N LYS A 254 8.84 6.35 -9.42
CA LYS A 254 7.75 6.88 -8.59
C LYS A 254 7.41 5.90 -7.48
N TYR A 255 7.75 6.26 -6.25
CA TYR A 255 7.47 5.45 -5.07
C TYR A 255 7.14 6.32 -3.84
N ARG A 256 6.57 5.69 -2.82
CA ARG A 256 6.42 6.27 -1.47
C ARG A 256 7.00 5.31 -0.43
N GLU A 257 7.53 5.86 0.64
CA GLU A 257 7.96 5.07 1.80
C GLU A 257 6.73 4.54 2.53
N GLY A 258 6.78 3.27 2.90
CA GLY A 258 5.78 2.59 3.70
C GLY A 258 6.22 2.46 5.15
N THR A 259 5.61 1.53 5.87
CA THR A 259 5.95 1.22 7.25
C THR A 259 7.38 0.67 7.36
N THR A 260 8.20 1.29 8.20
CA THR A 260 9.52 0.80 8.58
C THR A 260 9.51 0.28 10.01
N GLY A 261 10.29 -0.76 10.29
CA GLY A 261 10.50 -1.27 11.64
C GLY A 261 11.99 -1.40 11.92
N LYS A 262 12.47 -0.87 13.05
CA LYS A 262 13.86 -1.07 13.49
C LYS A 262 13.85 -1.56 14.93
N ILE A 263 14.52 -2.67 15.17
CA ILE A 263 14.73 -3.18 16.52
C ILE A 263 15.95 -2.50 17.12
N ASP A 264 15.83 -2.10 18.38
CA ASP A 264 16.91 -1.50 19.14
C ASP A 264 16.82 -1.88 20.63
N PHE A 265 17.64 -1.25 21.47
CA PHE A 265 17.63 -1.53 22.92
C PHE A 265 16.36 -1.06 23.64
N LYS A 266 15.59 -0.13 23.07
CA LYS A 266 14.31 0.37 23.59
C LYS A 266 13.11 -0.36 22.98
N ASN A 267 13.19 -0.68 21.69
CA ASN A 267 12.14 -1.33 20.91
C ASN A 267 12.55 -2.78 20.61
N GLY A 268 12.17 -3.71 21.47
CA GLY A 268 12.63 -5.11 21.41
C GLY A 268 11.92 -6.00 20.39
N ALA A 269 10.74 -5.59 19.91
CA ALA A 269 9.93 -6.34 18.96
C ALA A 269 9.05 -5.46 18.08
N ALA A 270 8.64 -5.98 16.94
CA ALA A 270 7.65 -5.37 16.05
C ALA A 270 6.87 -6.44 15.28
N VAL A 271 5.57 -6.23 15.10
CA VAL A 271 4.67 -7.07 14.30
C VAL A 271 4.10 -6.16 13.20
N ILE A 272 4.50 -6.37 11.96
CA ILE A 272 4.20 -5.46 10.85
C ILE A 272 3.48 -6.23 9.75
N PRO A 273 2.13 -6.12 9.67
CA PRO A 273 1.39 -6.65 8.53
C PRO A 273 1.59 -5.76 7.29
N PHE A 274 1.64 -6.40 6.13
CA PHE A 274 1.60 -5.76 4.81
C PHE A 274 0.37 -6.25 4.05
N ALA A 275 -0.16 -5.38 3.19
CA ALA A 275 -1.46 -5.57 2.53
C ALA A 275 -2.62 -5.78 3.52
N GLN A 276 -3.26 -6.95 3.57
CA GLN A 276 -4.43 -7.16 4.44
C GLN A 276 -4.04 -7.26 5.92
N SER A 277 -4.23 -6.18 6.68
CA SER A 277 -3.86 -6.10 8.09
C SER A 277 -4.99 -6.39 9.08
N GLU A 278 -6.25 -6.40 8.63
CA GLU A 278 -7.44 -6.46 9.50
C GLU A 278 -7.36 -7.58 10.55
N MET A 279 -7.07 -8.82 10.13
CA MET A 279 -7.01 -9.95 11.05
C MET A 279 -5.83 -9.90 12.01
N VAL A 280 -4.71 -9.33 11.56
CA VAL A 280 -3.55 -9.12 12.43
C VAL A 280 -3.89 -8.06 13.47
N SER A 281 -4.49 -6.94 13.05
CA SER A 281 -4.98 -5.90 13.97
C SER A 281 -5.98 -6.46 14.97
N THR A 282 -7.00 -7.21 14.54
CA THR A 282 -7.99 -7.82 15.44
C THR A 282 -7.34 -8.74 16.47
N PHE A 283 -6.35 -9.54 16.07
CA PHE A 283 -5.62 -10.40 17.00
C PHE A 283 -4.79 -9.59 18.00
N MET A 284 -4.06 -8.57 17.52
CA MET A 284 -3.18 -7.74 18.34
C MET A 284 -3.96 -6.85 19.32
N ASP A 285 -5.07 -6.29 18.85
CA ASP A 285 -5.82 -5.23 19.53
C ASP A 285 -7.06 -5.76 20.26
N GLY A 286 -7.48 -6.99 19.97
CA GLY A 286 -8.67 -7.61 20.57
C GLY A 286 -10.00 -7.09 20.02
N ILE A 287 -9.99 -6.21 19.02
CA ILE A 287 -11.20 -5.63 18.40
C ILE A 287 -11.00 -5.48 16.89
N ASP A 288 -12.05 -5.76 16.13
CA ASP A 288 -12.06 -5.52 14.69
C ASP A 288 -12.00 -4.01 14.38
N PRO A 289 -11.06 -3.54 13.52
CA PRO A 289 -10.89 -2.11 13.24
C PRO A 289 -12.16 -1.44 12.70
N LYS A 290 -12.91 -2.12 11.82
CA LYS A 290 -14.15 -1.56 11.26
C LYS A 290 -15.24 -1.51 12.31
N TYR A 291 -15.34 -2.54 13.14
CA TYR A 291 -16.28 -2.53 14.26
C TYR A 291 -15.99 -1.38 15.24
N ARG A 292 -14.71 -1.11 15.50
CA ARG A 292 -14.28 0.04 16.30
C ARG A 292 -14.69 1.36 15.68
N GLU A 293 -14.39 1.60 14.40
CA GLU A 293 -14.77 2.82 13.69
C GLU A 293 -16.29 3.06 13.73
N ILE A 294 -17.08 1.99 13.56
CA ILE A 294 -18.54 2.06 13.64
C ILE A 294 -19.00 2.46 15.05
N ILE A 295 -18.45 1.85 16.11
CA ILE A 295 -18.78 2.22 17.49
C ILE A 295 -18.42 3.69 17.77
N GLU A 296 -17.21 4.11 17.40
CA GLU A 296 -16.73 5.48 17.61
C GLU A 296 -17.67 6.49 16.92
N SER A 297 -18.05 6.23 15.66
CA SER A 297 -19.03 7.04 14.91
C SER A 297 -20.41 7.07 15.59
N TYR A 298 -20.93 5.93 16.06
CA TYR A 298 -22.21 5.91 16.78
C TYR A 298 -22.15 6.71 18.08
N VAL A 299 -21.06 6.60 18.84
CA VAL A 299 -20.89 7.37 20.08
C VAL A 299 -20.84 8.87 19.78
N GLU A 300 -20.09 9.30 18.77
CA GLU A 300 -20.07 10.69 18.31
C GLU A 300 -21.47 11.20 17.97
N ASN A 301 -22.22 10.42 17.18
CA ASN A 301 -23.58 10.77 16.76
C ASN A 301 -24.53 10.89 17.95
N VAL A 302 -24.48 9.96 18.92
CA VAL A 302 -25.30 10.02 20.14
C VAL A 302 -25.05 11.31 20.91
N PHE A 303 -23.79 11.72 21.08
CA PHE A 303 -23.48 12.97 21.78
C PHE A 303 -23.90 14.22 20.99
N MET A 304 -23.78 14.21 19.66
CA MET A 304 -24.26 15.31 18.82
C MET A 304 -25.78 15.45 18.87
N GLU A 305 -26.52 14.34 18.77
CA GLU A 305 -27.98 14.34 18.87
C GLU A 305 -28.45 14.74 20.27
N TYR A 306 -27.79 14.24 21.32
CA TYR A 306 -28.13 14.61 22.69
C TYR A 306 -27.97 16.11 22.93
N SER A 307 -26.87 16.71 22.45
CA SER A 307 -26.65 18.17 22.52
C SER A 307 -27.78 18.96 21.86
N LYS A 308 -28.20 18.54 20.66
CA LYS A 308 -29.33 19.16 19.94
C LYS A 308 -30.64 19.03 20.71
N ILE A 309 -30.95 17.84 21.22
CA ILE A 309 -32.17 17.59 22.01
C ILE A 309 -32.20 18.48 23.26
N MET A 310 -31.06 18.61 23.97
CA MET A 310 -30.95 19.44 25.17
C MET A 310 -31.21 20.92 24.86
N VAL A 311 -30.54 21.47 23.86
CA VAL A 311 -30.71 22.88 23.45
C VAL A 311 -32.14 23.17 22.99
N ASN A 312 -32.73 22.26 22.22
CA ASN A 312 -34.11 22.42 21.73
C ASN A 312 -35.15 22.43 22.86
N LYS A 313 -34.91 21.71 23.95
CA LYS A 313 -35.80 21.68 25.13
C LYS A 313 -35.65 22.90 26.03
N LEU A 314 -34.61 23.73 25.87
CA LEU A 314 -34.46 24.95 26.65
C LEU A 314 -35.55 25.97 26.25
N LYS A 315 -36.34 26.39 27.25
CA LYS A 315 -37.30 27.48 27.14
C LYS A 315 -36.62 28.81 27.51
N ASN A 316 -37.10 29.91 26.96
CA ASN A 316 -36.62 31.28 27.22
C ASN A 316 -35.26 31.65 26.61
N TYR A 317 -34.86 30.99 25.51
CA TYR A 317 -33.70 31.37 24.69
C TYR A 317 -34.15 31.65 23.26
N THR A 318 -33.55 32.65 22.63
CA THR A 318 -33.72 32.95 21.20
C THR A 318 -33.02 31.91 20.32
N ASP A 319 -33.38 31.84 19.03
CA ASP A 319 -32.77 30.89 18.09
C ASP A 319 -31.25 31.14 17.90
N MET A 320 -30.82 32.41 17.95
CA MET A 320 -29.39 32.75 17.91
C MET A 320 -28.65 32.25 19.16
N GLU A 321 -29.20 32.46 20.35
CA GLU A 321 -28.60 31.96 21.60
C GLU A 321 -28.56 30.43 21.63
N LYS A 322 -29.62 29.77 21.17
CA LYS A 322 -29.65 28.31 21.03
C LYS A 322 -28.55 27.80 20.10
N THR A 323 -28.36 28.45 18.96
CA THR A 323 -27.28 28.08 18.02
C THR A 323 -25.89 28.23 18.65
N GLU A 324 -25.65 29.29 19.43
CA GLU A 324 -24.39 29.48 20.13
C GLU A 324 -24.17 28.46 21.26
N LEU A 325 -25.24 28.14 22.01
CA LEU A 325 -25.22 27.08 23.02
C LEU A 325 -24.96 25.71 22.38
N GLU A 326 -25.61 25.38 21.27
CA GLU A 326 -25.39 24.13 20.54
C GLU A 326 -23.93 23.98 20.15
N LYS A 327 -23.30 25.04 19.62
CA LYS A 327 -21.88 25.03 19.30
C LYS A 327 -21.01 24.71 20.52
N LYS A 328 -21.27 25.35 21.66
CA LYS A 328 -20.53 25.09 22.92
C LYS A 328 -20.73 23.66 23.42
N PHE A 329 -21.94 23.11 23.30
CA PHE A 329 -22.23 21.71 23.65
C PHE A 329 -21.54 20.73 22.70
N VAL A 330 -21.52 20.99 21.40
CA VAL A 330 -20.80 20.16 20.42
C VAL A 330 -19.30 20.16 20.72
N GLU A 331 -18.70 21.31 20.99
CA GLU A 331 -17.28 21.41 21.38
C GLU A 331 -16.99 20.65 22.70
N ALA A 332 -17.90 20.68 23.67
CA ALA A 332 -17.76 19.90 24.90
C ALA A 332 -17.90 18.39 24.65
N SER A 333 -18.86 17.98 23.82
CA SER A 333 -19.08 16.58 23.42
C SER A 333 -17.86 16.01 22.72
N GLN A 334 -17.26 16.75 21.77
CA GLN A 334 -16.04 16.34 21.07
C GLN A 334 -14.91 16.02 22.05
N LYS A 335 -14.66 16.88 23.04
CA LYS A 335 -13.64 16.64 24.07
C LYS A 335 -13.90 15.38 24.90
N ILE A 336 -15.17 15.09 25.21
CA ILE A 336 -15.54 13.88 25.96
C ILE A 336 -15.29 12.62 25.13
N VAL A 337 -15.67 12.64 23.84
CA VAL A 337 -15.42 11.52 22.92
C VAL A 337 -13.92 11.31 22.71
N GLU A 338 -13.15 12.37 22.52
CA GLU A 338 -11.69 12.31 22.41
C GLU A 338 -11.06 11.67 23.65
N ASP A 339 -11.45 12.11 24.86
CA ASP A 339 -10.97 11.53 26.13
C ASP A 339 -11.36 10.05 26.27
N LEU A 340 -12.58 9.68 25.87
CA LEU A 340 -13.01 8.28 25.84
C LEU A 340 -12.14 7.45 24.89
N SER A 341 -11.92 7.93 23.66
CA SER A 341 -11.08 7.24 22.67
C SER A 341 -9.64 7.05 23.16
N VAL A 342 -9.06 8.06 23.82
CA VAL A 342 -7.74 7.97 24.45
C VAL A 342 -7.71 6.91 25.55
N LYS A 343 -8.72 6.88 26.44
CA LYS A 343 -8.81 5.89 27.53
C LYS A 343 -8.95 4.47 26.99
N LEU A 344 -9.82 4.26 25.99
CA LEU A 344 -10.00 2.95 25.35
C LEU A 344 -8.73 2.48 24.65
N THR A 345 -8.07 3.37 23.91
CA THR A 345 -6.78 3.06 23.25
C THR A 345 -5.70 2.71 24.26
N LYS A 346 -5.66 3.40 25.42
CA LYS A 346 -4.72 3.08 26.50
C LYS A 346 -4.99 1.70 27.10
N TYR A 347 -6.25 1.36 27.34
CA TYR A 347 -6.65 0.04 27.82
C TYR A 347 -6.27 -1.05 26.81
N GLN A 348 -6.63 -0.86 25.55
CA GLN A 348 -6.31 -1.77 24.44
C GLN A 348 -4.82 -2.07 24.40
N ARG A 349 -3.98 -1.02 24.41
CA ARG A 349 -2.53 -1.17 24.41
C ARG A 349 -2.03 -1.94 25.64
N ALA A 350 -2.51 -1.59 26.84
CA ALA A 350 -2.02 -2.18 28.08
C ALA A 350 -2.36 -3.66 28.24
N TYR A 351 -3.53 -4.09 27.76
CA TYR A 351 -4.06 -5.43 28.03
C TYR A 351 -4.11 -6.36 26.81
N HIS A 352 -3.94 -5.83 25.59
CA HIS A 352 -3.92 -6.62 24.35
C HIS A 352 -2.59 -6.50 23.61
N SER A 353 -2.29 -5.33 23.03
CA SER A 353 -1.18 -5.22 22.07
C SER A 353 0.19 -5.30 22.76
N SER A 354 0.40 -4.63 23.90
CA SER A 354 1.70 -4.64 24.60
C SER A 354 2.08 -6.04 25.11
N PRO A 355 1.22 -6.80 25.81
CA PRO A 355 1.55 -8.16 26.23
C PRO A 355 2.02 -9.07 25.09
N ILE A 356 1.39 -8.97 23.91
CA ILE A 356 1.79 -9.75 22.74
C ILE A 356 3.18 -9.32 22.26
N VAL A 357 3.43 -8.01 22.13
CA VAL A 357 4.74 -7.47 21.72
C VAL A 357 5.84 -7.87 22.71
N ASP A 358 5.56 -7.86 24.01
CA ASP A 358 6.50 -8.27 25.06
C ASP A 358 6.89 -9.75 24.93
N ILE A 359 5.94 -10.62 24.58
CA ILE A 359 6.21 -12.02 24.28
C ILE A 359 7.04 -12.16 23.00
N VAL A 360 6.68 -11.45 21.92
CA VAL A 360 7.44 -11.46 20.65
C VAL A 360 8.91 -11.11 20.87
N ALA A 361 9.19 -10.17 21.77
CA ALA A 361 10.54 -9.72 22.09
C ALA A 361 11.46 -10.83 22.63
N ILE A 362 10.89 -11.92 23.16
CA ILE A 362 11.61 -13.06 23.75
C ILE A 362 11.37 -14.38 23.02
N LEU A 363 10.59 -14.40 21.93
CA LEU A 363 10.34 -15.62 21.17
C LEU A 363 11.62 -16.15 20.50
N PRO A 364 11.90 -17.46 20.59
CA PRO A 364 12.95 -18.06 19.78
C PRO A 364 12.56 -18.06 18.29
N LYS A 365 13.57 -18.26 17.42
CA LYS A 365 13.45 -18.14 15.96
C LYS A 365 12.34 -19.00 15.34
N ASP A 366 12.14 -20.21 15.84
CA ASP A 366 11.13 -21.17 15.38
C ASP A 366 9.72 -20.77 15.80
N GLU A 367 9.52 -20.34 17.04
CA GLU A 367 8.23 -19.80 17.51
C GLU A 367 7.87 -18.48 16.81
N LEU A 368 8.87 -17.63 16.53
CA LEU A 368 8.70 -16.40 15.75
C LEU A 368 8.17 -16.73 14.34
N ALA A 369 8.72 -17.77 13.71
CA ALA A 369 8.27 -18.26 12.41
C ALA A 369 6.85 -18.85 12.47
N ALA A 370 6.56 -19.66 13.50
CA ALA A 370 5.24 -20.25 13.71
C ALA A 370 4.15 -19.18 13.95
N MET A 371 4.48 -18.12 14.69
CA MET A 371 3.57 -16.98 14.88
C MET A 371 3.31 -16.25 13.56
N ALA A 372 4.36 -15.97 12.77
CA ALA A 372 4.21 -15.33 11.46
C ALA A 372 3.32 -16.17 10.52
N GLU A 373 3.54 -17.49 10.47
CA GLU A 373 2.70 -18.42 9.71
C GLU A 373 1.24 -18.37 10.18
N SER A 374 1.03 -18.42 11.49
CA SER A 374 -0.30 -18.47 12.09
C SER A 374 -1.13 -17.21 11.79
N LEU A 375 -0.51 -16.03 11.81
CA LEU A 375 -1.20 -14.77 11.50
C LEU A 375 -1.61 -14.64 10.03
N VAL A 376 -0.77 -15.12 9.10
CA VAL A 376 -1.15 -15.21 7.68
C VAL A 376 -2.24 -16.26 7.46
N ASN A 377 -2.14 -17.39 8.17
CA ASN A 377 -3.15 -18.45 8.11
C ASN A 377 -4.51 -17.99 8.64
N LEU A 378 -4.53 -17.17 9.69
CA LEU A 378 -5.75 -16.59 10.26
C LEU A 378 -6.51 -15.77 9.21
N THR A 379 -5.78 -14.97 8.43
CA THR A 379 -6.36 -14.19 7.33
C THR A 379 -6.91 -15.10 6.23
N SER A 380 -6.14 -16.09 5.81
CA SER A 380 -6.55 -17.08 4.81
C SER A 380 -7.77 -17.88 5.24
N PHE A 381 -7.85 -18.25 6.52
CA PHE A 381 -8.96 -19.00 7.09
C PHE A 381 -10.24 -18.16 7.10
N LYS A 382 -10.17 -16.89 7.54
CA LYS A 382 -11.34 -15.99 7.51
C LYS A 382 -11.93 -15.91 6.11
N ARG A 383 -11.11 -15.66 5.08
CA ARG A 383 -11.59 -15.54 3.69
C ARG A 383 -12.25 -16.82 3.16
N ARG A 384 -11.87 -18.00 3.67
CA ARG A 384 -12.48 -19.28 3.28
C ARG A 384 -13.85 -19.51 3.93
N VAL A 385 -14.06 -18.99 5.13
CA VAL A 385 -15.29 -19.22 5.92
C VAL A 385 -16.29 -18.06 5.85
N THR A 386 -15.93 -16.95 5.19
CA THR A 386 -16.83 -15.83 4.91
C THR A 386 -17.24 -15.80 3.44
N PRO A 387 -18.33 -15.10 3.06
CA PRO A 387 -18.73 -14.92 1.66
C PRO A 387 -17.75 -14.10 0.80
N GLU A 388 -16.62 -13.69 1.37
CA GLU A 388 -15.63 -12.88 0.68
C GLU A 388 -14.82 -13.75 -0.30
N SER A 389 -14.38 -13.17 -1.40
CA SER A 389 -13.54 -13.89 -2.37
C SER A 389 -12.25 -14.39 -1.70
N GLU A 390 -11.90 -15.67 -1.91
CA GLU A 390 -10.66 -16.35 -1.45
C GLU A 390 -9.39 -15.80 -2.12
N THR A 391 -9.24 -14.49 -2.14
CA THR A 391 -8.13 -13.77 -2.75
C THR A 391 -6.83 -13.88 -1.96
N VAL A 392 -6.89 -14.40 -0.73
CA VAL A 392 -5.75 -14.73 0.12
C VAL A 392 -5.85 -16.21 0.48
N GLY A 393 -4.78 -16.97 0.24
CA GLY A 393 -4.78 -18.40 0.53
C GLY A 393 -3.66 -19.21 -0.13
N GLY A 394 -3.87 -20.51 -0.24
CA GLY A 394 -2.84 -21.46 -0.67
C GLY A 394 -1.83 -21.79 0.43
N PRO A 395 -0.72 -22.47 0.09
CA PRO A 395 0.38 -22.71 1.03
C PRO A 395 0.96 -21.40 1.56
N ILE A 396 1.46 -21.40 2.78
CA ILE A 396 2.15 -20.25 3.36
C ILE A 396 3.65 -20.49 3.26
N ASP A 397 4.36 -19.52 2.68
CA ASP A 397 5.82 -19.50 2.69
C ASP A 397 6.30 -18.74 3.94
N VAL A 398 7.32 -19.28 4.59
CA VAL A 398 7.88 -18.74 5.84
C VAL A 398 9.39 -18.77 5.76
N ALA A 399 10.02 -17.63 6.03
CA ALA A 399 11.46 -17.49 6.11
C ALA A 399 11.88 -16.78 7.39
N VAL A 400 13.04 -17.14 7.92
CA VAL A 400 13.67 -16.48 9.06
C VAL A 400 15.03 -15.96 8.62
N ILE A 401 15.32 -14.72 9.00
CA ILE A 401 16.57 -14.06 8.70
C ILE A 401 17.26 -13.74 10.03
N THR A 402 18.47 -14.24 10.22
CA THR A 402 19.30 -13.95 11.40
C THR A 402 20.62 -13.34 10.92
N LYS A 403 21.29 -12.59 11.80
CA LYS A 403 22.60 -12.00 11.47
C LYS A 403 23.65 -13.08 11.16
N GLY A 404 23.63 -14.19 11.88
CA GLY A 404 24.64 -15.25 11.78
C GLY A 404 24.35 -16.31 10.72
N ASP A 405 23.08 -16.74 10.59
CA ASP A 405 22.69 -17.85 9.70
C ASP A 405 22.25 -17.35 8.31
N GLY A 406 22.05 -16.04 8.15
CA GLY A 406 21.55 -15.47 6.92
C GLY A 406 20.05 -15.71 6.73
N PHE A 407 19.63 -15.79 5.47
CA PHE A 407 18.25 -16.07 5.09
C PHE A 407 18.01 -17.60 5.07
N ILE A 408 17.07 -18.08 5.87
CA ILE A 408 16.70 -19.49 5.98
C ILE A 408 15.21 -19.68 5.67
N TRP A 409 14.89 -20.63 4.79
CA TRP A 409 13.52 -21.06 4.57
C TRP A 409 13.09 -22.03 5.67
N ILE A 410 12.03 -21.67 6.42
CA ILE A 410 11.39 -22.56 7.40
C ILE A 410 10.34 -23.43 6.70
N LYS A 411 9.55 -22.79 5.83
CA LYS A 411 8.53 -23.45 5.01
C LYS A 411 8.53 -22.82 3.64
N ARG A 412 8.65 -23.63 2.59
CA ARG A 412 8.68 -23.14 1.21
C ARG A 412 7.94 -24.09 0.29
N LYS A 413 7.00 -23.54 -0.48
CA LYS A 413 6.39 -24.26 -1.60
C LYS A 413 7.38 -24.37 -2.77
N HIS A 414 7.28 -25.47 -3.50
CA HIS A 414 8.04 -25.68 -4.72
C HIS A 414 7.07 -26.00 -5.86
N TYR A 415 7.28 -25.38 -7.03
CA TYR A 415 6.56 -25.73 -8.26
C TYR A 415 7.07 -27.05 -8.87
N PHE A 416 8.09 -27.67 -8.27
CA PHE A 416 8.74 -28.89 -8.71
C PHE A 416 9.08 -29.77 -7.50
N LYS A 417 9.31 -31.06 -7.75
CA LYS A 417 9.83 -31.98 -6.72
C LYS A 417 11.35 -31.86 -6.67
N ALA A 418 11.90 -31.53 -5.50
CA ALA A 418 13.33 -31.32 -5.33
C ALA A 418 14.18 -32.57 -5.64
N GLU A 419 13.65 -33.76 -5.33
CA GLU A 419 14.29 -35.05 -5.60
C GLU A 419 14.52 -35.32 -7.10
N LEU A 420 13.66 -34.75 -7.96
CA LEU A 420 13.79 -34.85 -9.42
C LEU A 420 14.75 -33.80 -10.00
N ASN A 421 15.21 -32.84 -9.20
CA ASN A 421 16.00 -31.70 -9.64
C ASN A 421 17.22 -31.47 -8.73
N PRO A 422 18.11 -32.47 -8.54
CA PRO A 422 19.29 -32.32 -7.68
C PRO A 422 20.19 -31.14 -8.08
N GLN A 423 20.31 -30.88 -9.39
CA GLN A 423 21.05 -29.76 -9.96
C GLN A 423 20.56 -28.39 -9.48
N PHE A 424 19.29 -28.27 -9.06
CA PHE A 424 18.78 -27.03 -8.50
C PHE A 424 19.52 -26.70 -7.20
N ARG A 425 19.71 -27.68 -6.32
CA ARG A 425 20.39 -27.49 -5.02
C ARG A 425 21.85 -27.10 -5.22
N GLU A 426 22.55 -27.80 -6.10
CA GLU A 426 23.96 -27.52 -6.42
C GLU A 426 24.14 -26.13 -7.03
N ASN A 427 23.29 -25.74 -7.97
CA ASN A 427 23.40 -24.43 -8.62
C ASN A 427 22.91 -23.28 -7.74
N TYR A 428 21.98 -23.52 -6.82
CA TYR A 428 21.42 -22.46 -5.97
C TYR A 428 22.49 -21.80 -5.09
N TYR A 429 23.43 -22.59 -4.57
CA TYR A 429 24.54 -22.12 -3.73
C TYR A 429 25.87 -22.01 -4.46
N ARG A 430 25.89 -22.17 -5.80
CA ARG A 430 27.10 -22.04 -6.60
C ARG A 430 27.70 -20.64 -6.41
N GLY A 431 28.93 -20.58 -5.90
CA GLY A 431 29.61 -19.34 -5.51
C GLY A 431 29.63 -19.06 -4.00
N CYS A 432 28.78 -19.70 -3.19
CA CYS A 432 28.74 -19.53 -1.72
C CYS A 432 29.72 -20.44 -0.95
N THR A 433 30.38 -21.40 -1.61
CA THR A 433 31.23 -22.43 -1.00
C THR A 433 32.68 -22.00 -0.75
N LYS A 434 32.96 -20.71 -0.55
CA LYS A 434 34.34 -20.21 -0.33
C LYS A 434 34.79 -20.14 1.13
N TYR A 435 33.98 -20.60 2.07
CA TYR A 435 34.34 -20.69 3.48
C TYR A 435 34.22 -22.15 3.92
N GLU A 436 35.30 -22.91 3.70
CA GLU A 436 35.63 -24.10 4.50
C GLU A 436 36.61 -23.69 5.60
#